data_AF-A0A352B0Z4-F1
#
_entry.id   AF-A0A352B0Z4-F1
#
_cell.length_a   1.000
_cell.length_b   1.000
_cell.length_c   1.000
_cell.angle_alpha   90.00
_cell.angle_beta   90.00
_cell.angle_gamma   90.00
#
_symmetry.space_group_name_H-M   'P 1'
#
loop_
_entity.id
_entity.type
_entity.pdbx_description
1 polymer ?
#
loop_
_entity_poly.entity_id
_entity_poly.type
_entity_poly.pdbx_seq_one_letter_code
_entity_poly.pdbx_strand_id
1 'polypeptide(L)'
;MSLAIAGSVSLTSCAVEPAKDLDQFESIDLGSSPAPVPTKTFDSDGQQYATDPSAEVDIDDQSGSGSELKIDEIKVGRGNAFLVIYDNSGLVLTETLVTPQSQPVTVRLNSPVTTSQELHATLYLDNGDGVFELDLDLPILGEEGKLVHETFYYKVNN
;
A
#
# COMPACT_ATOMS: atom_id res chain seq x y z
N MET A 1 23.89 43.31 -57.48
CA MET A 1 23.34 42.72 -58.72
C MET A 1 24.45 41.87 -59.34
N SER A 2 24.14 40.68 -59.86
CA SER A 2 25.04 39.57 -60.29
C SER A 2 25.45 38.66 -59.12
N LEU A 3 24.89 37.46 -58.91
CA LEU A 3 24.75 36.23 -59.74
C LEU A 3 26.07 35.43 -59.82
N ALA A 4 26.16 34.36 -59.03
CA ALA A 4 27.11 33.26 -59.16
C ALA A 4 26.33 31.96 -58.90
N ILE A 5 25.91 31.28 -59.96
CA ILE A 5 26.52 30.08 -60.58
C ILE A 5 26.36 28.83 -59.71
N ALA A 6 25.48 27.97 -60.21
CA ALA A 6 25.23 26.62 -59.75
C ALA A 6 26.45 25.72 -59.92
N GLY A 7 26.69 24.87 -58.92
CA GLY A 7 27.59 23.72 -59.00
C GLY A 7 26.89 22.51 -58.37
N SER A 8 26.30 21.67 -59.22
CA SER A 8 25.69 20.41 -58.81
C SER A 8 26.78 19.38 -58.55
N VAL A 9 26.94 18.95 -57.30
CA VAL A 9 27.80 17.83 -56.94
C VAL A 9 26.94 16.58 -56.87
N SER A 10 27.15 15.66 -57.81
CA SER A 10 26.64 14.30 -57.74
C SER A 10 27.49 13.52 -56.74
N LEU A 11 26.88 13.09 -55.64
CA LEU A 11 27.46 12.07 -54.77
C LEU A 11 26.62 10.80 -54.88
N THR A 12 27.32 9.81 -55.43
CA THR A 12 27.15 8.36 -55.43
C THR A 12 26.20 7.81 -54.37
N SER A 13 25.28 6.94 -54.82
CA SER A 13 24.44 6.12 -53.96
C SER A 13 25.30 5.15 -53.15
N CYS A 14 25.24 5.24 -51.82
CA CYS A 14 25.39 4.06 -50.98
C CYS A 14 23.98 3.55 -50.71
N ALA A 15 23.57 2.51 -51.43
CA ALA A 15 22.43 1.70 -51.04
C ALA A 15 22.81 1.00 -49.73
N VAL A 16 22.40 1.56 -48.61
CA VAL A 16 22.24 0.79 -47.38
C VAL A 16 20.86 0.18 -47.48
N GLU A 17 20.80 -1.13 -47.70
CA GLU A 17 19.56 -1.88 -47.55
C GLU A 17 19.03 -1.60 -46.13
N PRO A 18 17.78 -1.11 -45.97
CA PRO A 18 17.19 -1.12 -44.65
C PRO A 18 17.10 -2.58 -44.22
N ALA A 19 17.72 -2.90 -43.09
CA ALA A 19 17.50 -4.17 -42.42
C ALA A 19 16.00 -4.35 -42.21
N LYS A 20 15.39 -5.17 -43.06
CA LYS A 20 14.05 -5.71 -42.84
C LYS A 20 14.18 -6.78 -41.78
N ASP A 21 14.17 -6.38 -40.51
CA ASP A 21 13.69 -7.23 -39.42
C ASP A 21 13.80 -6.50 -38.09
N LEU A 22 12.86 -5.60 -37.80
CA LEU A 22 12.45 -5.26 -36.42
C LEU A 22 10.99 -4.75 -36.43
N ASP A 23 10.13 -5.32 -37.28
CA ASP A 23 8.70 -4.95 -37.37
C ASP A 23 7.79 -5.83 -36.51
N GLN A 24 8.33 -6.44 -35.45
CA GLN A 24 7.52 -7.18 -34.46
C GLN A 24 8.05 -6.93 -33.05
N PHE A 25 8.01 -5.68 -32.61
CA PHE A 25 7.59 -5.49 -31.23
C PHE A 25 6.09 -5.71 -31.24
N GLU A 26 5.66 -6.94 -30.91
CA GLU A 26 4.32 -7.12 -30.39
C GLU A 26 4.16 -6.08 -29.29
N SER A 27 3.21 -5.17 -29.49
CA SER A 27 2.77 -4.27 -28.44
C SER A 27 2.48 -5.16 -27.24
N ILE A 28 3.34 -5.10 -26.21
CA ILE A 28 3.00 -5.62 -24.91
C ILE A 28 1.83 -4.74 -24.47
N ASP A 29 0.63 -5.21 -24.75
CA ASP A 29 -0.56 -4.79 -24.05
C ASP A 29 -0.32 -5.23 -22.61
N LEU A 30 0.32 -4.36 -21.84
CA LEU A 30 0.11 -4.30 -20.41
C LEU A 30 -1.35 -3.89 -20.29
N GLY A 31 -2.24 -4.87 -20.53
CA GLY A 31 -3.66 -4.70 -20.39
C GLY A 31 -3.82 -3.93 -19.11
N SER A 32 -4.66 -2.89 -19.14
CA SER A 32 -5.11 -2.22 -17.93
C SER A 32 -5.91 -3.25 -17.15
N SER A 33 -5.24 -4.28 -16.65
CA SER A 33 -5.78 -5.32 -15.81
C SER A 33 -6.08 -4.54 -14.55
N PRO A 34 -7.37 -4.26 -14.29
CA PRO A 34 -7.70 -3.56 -13.08
C PRO A 34 -7.07 -4.32 -11.92
N ALA A 35 -6.73 -3.58 -10.88
CA ALA A 35 -6.48 -4.15 -9.57
C ALA A 35 -7.42 -5.34 -9.33
N PRO A 36 -6.95 -6.50 -8.86
CA PRO A 36 -7.90 -7.43 -8.25
C PRO A 36 -8.69 -6.62 -7.21
N VAL A 37 -10.00 -6.53 -7.40
CA VAL A 37 -10.90 -5.96 -6.42
C VAL A 37 -10.79 -6.84 -5.19
N PRO A 38 -10.73 -6.28 -3.96
CA PRO A 38 -10.73 -7.07 -2.75
C PRO A 38 -11.83 -8.13 -2.82
N THR A 39 -11.40 -9.39 -2.84
CA THR A 39 -12.30 -10.53 -3.00
C THR A 39 -12.84 -10.85 -1.63
N LYS A 40 -14.17 -10.80 -1.48
CA LYS A 40 -14.83 -11.19 -0.25
C LYS A 40 -14.55 -12.67 0.02
N THR A 41 -13.70 -12.95 1.00
CA THR A 41 -13.50 -14.29 1.55
C THR A 41 -14.31 -14.43 2.83
N PHE A 42 -14.83 -15.63 3.08
CA PHE A 42 -15.58 -15.95 4.29
C PHE A 42 -14.86 -17.04 5.05
N ASP A 43 -14.75 -16.92 6.36
CA ASP A 43 -14.33 -18.03 7.21
C ASP A 43 -15.48 -19.00 7.50
N SER A 44 -15.22 -20.03 8.30
CA SER A 44 -16.22 -21.04 8.69
C SER A 44 -17.39 -20.46 9.49
N ASP A 45 -17.21 -19.31 10.12
CA ASP A 45 -18.21 -18.63 10.93
C ASP A 45 -18.98 -17.55 10.13
N GLY A 46 -18.61 -17.35 8.86
CA GLY A 46 -19.23 -16.40 7.95
C GLY A 46 -18.71 -14.96 8.08
N GLN A 47 -17.60 -14.74 8.80
CA GLN A 47 -16.94 -13.45 8.85
C GLN A 47 -16.32 -13.15 7.49
N GLN A 48 -16.51 -11.92 7.02
CA GLN A 48 -16.01 -11.48 5.72
C GLN A 48 -14.64 -10.80 5.87
N TYR A 49 -13.76 -11.05 4.90
CA TYR A 49 -12.41 -10.48 4.83
C TYR A 49 -12.11 -9.88 3.45
N ALA A 50 -11.16 -8.95 3.42
CA ALA A 50 -10.45 -8.55 2.22
C ALA A 50 -9.15 -9.37 2.09
N THR A 51 -8.59 -9.48 0.89
CA THR A 51 -7.31 -10.18 0.69
C THR A 51 -6.35 -9.28 -0.06
N ASP A 52 -5.17 -9.07 0.53
CA ASP A 52 -4.05 -8.33 -0.03
C ASP A 52 -2.74 -9.02 0.38
N PRO A 53 -2.17 -9.90 -0.46
CA PRO A 53 -0.95 -10.64 -0.13
C PRO A 53 0.29 -9.77 0.10
N SER A 54 0.23 -8.49 -0.24
CA SER A 54 1.33 -7.53 -0.01
C SER A 54 1.13 -6.70 1.25
N ALA A 55 -0.01 -6.84 1.92
CA ALA A 55 -0.31 -6.07 3.11
C ALA A 55 0.47 -6.59 4.32
N GLU A 56 1.07 -5.66 5.05
CA GLU A 56 1.97 -5.90 6.17
C GLU A 56 1.92 -4.70 7.11
N VAL A 57 2.08 -4.94 8.41
CA VAL A 57 2.28 -3.91 9.41
C VAL A 57 3.40 -4.38 10.33
N ASP A 58 4.39 -3.52 10.54
CA ASP A 58 5.54 -3.79 11.41
C ASP A 58 5.67 -2.65 12.43
N ILE A 59 5.72 -3.05 13.69
CA ILE A 59 5.78 -2.14 14.84
C ILE A 59 6.69 -2.77 15.89
N ASP A 60 7.82 -2.13 16.14
CA ASP A 60 8.70 -2.53 17.24
C ASP A 60 8.09 -2.23 18.63
N ASP A 61 8.51 -3.05 19.61
CA ASP A 61 8.37 -2.73 21.04
C ASP A 61 8.88 -1.32 21.33
N GLN A 62 8.07 -0.53 22.03
CA GLN A 62 8.38 0.89 22.20
C GLN A 62 8.02 1.42 23.58
N SER A 63 8.54 2.62 23.87
CA SER A 63 8.23 3.33 25.10
C SER A 63 7.97 4.80 24.84
N GLY A 64 7.09 5.40 25.62
CA GLY A 64 6.73 6.80 25.44
C GLY A 64 5.72 7.31 26.45
N SER A 65 5.16 8.49 26.18
CA SER A 65 4.16 9.14 27.05
C SER A 65 2.78 8.48 27.02
N GLY A 66 2.60 7.46 26.18
CA GLY A 66 1.30 6.82 25.95
C GLY A 66 0.39 7.60 25.01
N SER A 67 0.86 8.69 24.38
CA SER A 67 0.01 9.53 23.50
C SER A 67 0.23 9.30 22.01
N GLU A 68 1.35 8.68 21.63
CA GLU A 68 1.74 8.49 20.24
C GLU A 68 2.42 7.13 20.06
N LEU A 69 2.28 6.58 18.86
CA LEU A 69 2.95 5.37 18.39
C LEU A 69 3.79 5.67 17.16
N LYS A 70 4.95 5.06 17.10
CA LYS A 70 5.76 4.98 15.87
C LYS A 70 5.50 3.64 15.20
N ILE A 71 5.39 3.69 13.88
CA ILE A 71 5.14 2.53 13.04
C ILE A 71 6.25 2.49 12.00
N ASP A 72 6.95 1.37 11.98
CA ASP A 72 8.15 1.19 11.19
C ASP A 72 7.81 0.88 9.75
N GLU A 73 6.80 0.03 9.54
CA GLU A 73 6.28 -0.27 8.21
C GLU A 73 4.77 -0.51 8.18
N ILE A 74 4.16 -0.07 7.09
CA ILE A 74 2.78 -0.32 6.68
C ILE A 74 2.84 -0.48 5.17
N LYS A 75 2.61 -1.70 4.71
CA LYS A 75 2.40 -1.99 3.30
C LYS A 75 0.92 -2.25 3.09
N VAL A 76 0.36 -1.62 2.09
CA VAL A 76 -0.95 -1.95 1.52
C VAL A 76 -0.81 -1.89 0.01
N GLY A 77 -1.29 -2.91 -0.69
CA GLY A 77 -1.13 -3.05 -2.12
C GLY A 77 -1.97 -2.03 -2.88
N ARG A 78 -3.29 -2.01 -2.64
CA ARG A 78 -4.23 -1.10 -3.33
C ARG A 78 -5.42 -0.72 -2.46
N GLY A 79 -5.88 0.52 -2.67
CA GLY A 79 -6.97 1.11 -1.89
C GLY A 79 -6.44 1.83 -0.65
N ASN A 80 -7.31 2.62 -0.03
CA ASN A 80 -7.03 3.07 1.32
C ASN A 80 -7.36 1.92 2.27
N ALA A 81 -6.66 1.87 3.40
CA ALA A 81 -6.99 1.00 4.50
C ALA A 81 -7.04 1.84 5.78
N PHE A 82 -7.63 1.30 6.83
CA PHE A 82 -7.48 1.81 8.18
C PHE A 82 -6.48 0.95 8.92
N LEU A 83 -5.49 1.60 9.50
CA LEU A 83 -4.77 1.02 10.63
C LEU A 83 -5.58 1.30 11.89
N VAL A 84 -5.88 0.25 12.64
CA VAL A 84 -6.58 0.34 13.92
C VAL A 84 -5.72 -0.24 15.01
N ILE A 85 -5.60 0.49 16.12
CA ILE A 85 -4.83 0.08 17.29
C ILE A 85 -5.78 -0.23 18.43
N TYR A 86 -5.60 -1.39 19.05
CA TYR A 86 -6.37 -1.85 20.19
C TYR A 86 -5.49 -2.02 21.43
N ASP A 87 -6.09 -1.82 22.60
CA ASP A 87 -5.51 -2.32 23.85
C ASP A 87 -5.78 -3.82 24.05
N ASN A 88 -5.22 -4.39 25.11
CA ASN A 88 -5.37 -5.82 25.45
C ASN A 88 -6.82 -6.22 25.85
N SER A 89 -7.72 -5.25 26.04
CA SER A 89 -9.16 -5.51 26.25
C SER A 89 -9.97 -5.52 24.95
N GLY A 90 -9.35 -5.13 23.83
CA GLY A 90 -10.00 -4.93 22.54
C GLY A 90 -10.61 -3.53 22.37
N LEU A 91 -10.27 -2.56 23.22
CA LEU A 91 -10.71 -1.17 23.05
C LEU A 91 -9.89 -0.49 21.96
N VAL A 92 -10.56 0.15 20.99
CA VAL A 92 -9.89 0.97 19.98
C VAL A 92 -9.26 2.21 20.65
N LEU A 93 -7.94 2.32 20.53
CA LEU A 93 -7.16 3.45 21.01
C LEU A 93 -7.02 4.55 19.96
N THR A 94 -6.94 4.16 18.69
CA THR A 94 -6.92 5.07 17.54
C THR A 94 -7.17 4.30 16.25
N GLU A 95 -7.55 5.04 15.23
CA GLU A 95 -7.72 4.61 13.86
C GLU A 95 -7.18 5.68 12.93
N THR A 96 -6.50 5.29 11.86
CA THR A 96 -6.01 6.22 10.86
C THR A 96 -6.08 5.63 9.46
N LEU A 97 -6.50 6.47 8.51
CA LEU A 97 -6.43 6.12 7.10
C LEU A 97 -4.96 6.01 6.68
N VAL A 98 -4.62 4.91 6.02
CA VAL A 98 -3.32 4.61 5.44
C VAL A 98 -3.46 4.31 3.96
N THR A 99 -2.41 4.64 3.21
CA THR A 99 -2.32 4.50 1.76
C THR A 99 -1.02 3.76 1.43
N PRO A 100 -0.84 3.26 0.20
CA PRO A 100 0.42 2.64 -0.21
C PRO A 100 1.66 3.56 -0.07
N GLN A 101 1.46 4.86 0.14
CA GLN A 101 2.53 5.85 0.34
C GLN A 101 2.72 6.25 1.81
N SER A 102 1.94 5.69 2.74
CA SER A 102 1.96 6.05 4.15
C SER A 102 3.15 5.43 4.85
N GLN A 103 4.36 5.99 4.67
CA GLN A 103 5.58 5.55 5.34
C GLN A 103 6.64 6.66 5.54
N PRO A 104 7.27 6.77 6.74
CA PRO A 104 6.89 6.20 8.05
C PRO A 104 5.69 6.95 8.67
N VAL A 105 5.01 6.33 9.64
CA VAL A 105 3.82 6.92 10.28
C VAL A 105 4.02 7.07 11.78
N THR A 106 3.88 8.30 12.27
CA THR A 106 3.62 8.55 13.70
C THR A 106 2.14 8.77 13.86
N VAL A 107 1.50 7.97 14.70
CA VAL A 107 0.05 8.03 14.93
C VAL A 107 -0.21 8.54 16.33
N ARG A 108 -1.11 9.51 16.44
CA ARG A 108 -1.60 9.99 17.73
C ARG A 108 -2.70 9.08 18.23
N LEU A 109 -2.66 8.74 19.52
CA LEU A 109 -3.70 7.96 20.16
C LEU A 109 -4.87 8.87 20.57
N ASN A 110 -6.08 8.50 20.18
CA ASN A 110 -7.32 9.16 20.62
C ASN A 110 -7.57 8.86 22.10
N SER A 111 -7.30 7.62 22.52
CA SER A 111 -7.28 7.17 23.91
C SER A 111 -5.84 6.84 24.31
N PRO A 112 -5.20 7.65 25.18
CA PRO A 112 -3.82 7.41 25.60
C PRO A 112 -3.65 6.11 26.38
N VAL A 113 -2.50 5.47 26.21
CA VAL A 113 -2.07 4.32 27.02
C VAL A 113 -1.55 4.83 28.35
N THR A 114 -2.29 4.57 29.43
CA THR A 114 -1.92 5.03 30.78
C THR A 114 -1.14 4.01 31.59
N THR A 115 -1.03 2.77 31.11
CA THR A 115 -0.31 1.69 31.78
C THR A 115 0.38 0.82 30.73
N SER A 116 1.61 0.40 31.01
CA SER A 116 2.37 -0.44 30.09
C SER A 116 1.64 -1.77 29.82
N GLN A 117 1.49 -2.13 28.55
CA GLN A 117 0.69 -3.28 28.12
C GLN A 117 1.11 -3.73 26.71
N GLU A 118 0.63 -4.91 26.31
CA GLU A 118 0.64 -5.32 24.91
C GLU A 118 -0.46 -4.57 24.15
N LEU A 119 -0.15 -4.15 22.94
CA LEU A 119 -1.08 -3.49 22.02
C LEU A 119 -1.18 -4.33 20.74
N HIS A 120 -2.31 -4.19 20.06
CA HIS A 120 -2.60 -4.92 18.84
C HIS A 120 -2.84 -3.93 17.70
N ALA A 121 -2.22 -4.16 16.55
CA ALA A 121 -2.47 -3.44 15.32
C ALA A 121 -3.17 -4.36 14.32
N THR A 122 -4.14 -3.85 13.57
CA THR A 122 -4.82 -4.60 12.50
C THR A 122 -5.20 -3.66 11.36
N LEU A 123 -5.13 -4.16 10.13
CA LEU A 123 -5.54 -3.41 8.94
C LEU A 123 -6.95 -3.79 8.47
N TYR A 124 -7.72 -2.78 8.11
CA TYR A 124 -9.07 -2.90 7.55
C TYR A 124 -9.14 -2.20 6.20
N LEU A 125 -9.72 -2.82 5.19
CA LEU A 125 -9.96 -2.19 3.89
C LEU A 125 -11.09 -1.16 4.02
N ASP A 126 -10.80 0.09 3.63
CA ASP A 126 -11.79 1.16 3.49
C ASP A 126 -12.80 0.81 2.39
N ASN A 127 -14.09 0.89 2.73
CA ASN A 127 -15.17 0.69 1.78
C ASN A 127 -15.29 1.84 0.73
N GLY A 128 -14.55 2.94 0.94
CA GLY A 128 -14.43 4.08 0.03
C GLY A 128 -15.09 5.35 0.55
N ASP A 129 -15.64 5.35 1.76
CA ASP A 129 -16.21 6.53 2.42
C ASP A 129 -15.18 7.29 3.27
N GLY A 130 -14.02 6.69 3.55
CA GLY A 130 -12.98 7.30 4.37
C GLY A 130 -13.34 7.41 5.85
N VAL A 131 -14.31 6.63 6.33
CA VAL A 131 -14.72 6.53 7.74
C VAL A 131 -14.56 5.09 8.22
N PHE A 132 -13.84 4.89 9.33
CA PHE A 132 -13.71 3.55 9.89
C PHE A 132 -15.01 3.09 10.54
N GLU A 133 -15.57 1.99 10.05
CA GLU A 133 -16.75 1.32 10.60
C GLU A 133 -16.49 -0.19 10.69
N LEU A 134 -16.35 -0.72 11.91
CA LEU A 134 -15.98 -2.12 12.16
C LEU A 134 -16.90 -3.15 11.48
N ASP A 135 -18.19 -2.81 11.30
CA ASP A 135 -19.18 -3.69 10.69
C ASP A 135 -19.18 -3.60 9.14
N LEU A 136 -18.59 -2.56 8.55
CA LEU A 136 -18.62 -2.30 7.11
C LEU A 136 -17.25 -2.49 6.44
N ASP A 137 -16.18 -2.10 7.13
CA ASP A 137 -14.82 -2.26 6.65
C ASP A 137 -14.30 -3.66 6.94
N LEU A 138 -13.51 -4.18 6.00
CA LEU A 138 -13.15 -5.60 6.02
C LEU A 138 -11.74 -5.80 6.58
N PRO A 139 -11.54 -6.66 7.60
CA PRO A 139 -10.20 -7.04 8.01
C PRO A 139 -9.41 -7.62 6.83
N ILE A 140 -8.14 -7.23 6.71
CA ILE A 140 -7.29 -7.64 5.59
C ILE A 140 -6.54 -8.93 5.93
N LEU A 141 -6.65 -9.92 5.05
CA LEU A 141 -5.80 -11.10 5.03
C LEU A 141 -4.59 -10.86 4.12
N GLY A 142 -3.40 -11.03 4.67
CA GLY A 142 -2.10 -10.85 4.04
C GLY A 142 -1.60 -12.11 3.34
N GLU A 143 -0.27 -12.30 3.39
CA GLU A 143 0.37 -13.50 2.90
C GLU A 143 -0.20 -14.76 3.59
N GLU A 144 -0.30 -15.86 2.82
CA GLU A 144 -0.86 -17.15 3.28
C GLU A 144 -2.31 -17.08 3.79
N GLY A 145 -3.05 -15.98 3.54
CA GLY A 145 -4.42 -15.82 4.00
C GLY A 145 -4.54 -15.60 5.52
N LYS A 146 -3.47 -15.13 6.17
CA LYS A 146 -3.46 -14.78 7.60
C LYS A 146 -3.90 -13.34 7.80
N LEU A 147 -4.54 -13.04 8.93
CA LEU A 147 -4.88 -11.66 9.29
C LEU A 147 -3.61 -10.81 9.36
N VAL A 148 -3.64 -9.64 8.71
CA VAL A 148 -2.57 -8.65 8.85
C VAL A 148 -2.70 -8.02 10.24
N HIS A 149 -1.88 -8.52 11.15
CA HIS A 149 -1.94 -8.23 12.57
C HIS A 149 -0.54 -8.22 13.16
N GLU A 150 -0.28 -7.25 14.04
CA GLU A 150 0.97 -7.16 14.79
C GLU A 150 0.69 -6.93 16.28
N THR A 151 1.54 -7.50 17.13
CA THR A 151 1.47 -7.36 18.58
C THR A 151 2.79 -6.83 19.11
N PHE A 152 2.74 -5.77 19.90
CA PHE A 152 3.95 -5.16 20.44
C PHE A 152 3.73 -4.66 21.86
N TYR A 153 4.79 -4.65 22.66
CA TYR A 153 4.76 -4.13 24.01
C TYR A 153 4.98 -2.61 24.01
N TYR A 154 4.04 -1.88 24.60
CA TYR A 154 4.19 -0.45 24.88
C TYR A 154 4.51 -0.21 26.35
N LYS A 155 5.66 0.41 26.61
CA LYS A 155 6.06 0.83 27.96
C LYS A 155 5.78 2.32 28.18
N VAL A 156 4.90 2.63 29.14
CA VAL A 156 4.65 4.01 29.55
C VAL A 156 5.81 4.54 30.38
N ASN A 157 6.34 5.69 29.99
CA ASN A 157 7.35 6.44 30.72
C ASN A 157 6.64 7.49 31.58
N ASN A 158 6.74 7.34 32.91
CA ASN A 158 6.26 8.31 33.89
C ASN A 158 7.27 9.44 34.11
#